data_AF-A0A2V6BXV6-F1
#
_entry.id   AF-A0A2V6BXV6-F1
#
_cell.length_a   1.000
_cell.length_b   1.000
_cell.length_c   1.000
_cell.angle_alpha   90.00
_cell.angle_beta   90.00
_cell.angle_gamma   90.00
#
_symmetry.space_group_name_H-M   'P 1'
#
loop_
_entity.id
_entity.type
_entity.pdbx_description
1 polymer ?
#
loop_
_entity_poly.entity_id
_entity_poly.type
_entity_poly.pdbx_seq_one_letter_code
_entity_poly.pdbx_strand_id
1 'polypeptide(L)'
;AFFLWNSPPDDELRRCAEKKQLHGPDVLRAQTDRLLADPKSRRFVDAFLDYWLDLRKITATAPDANLYSDYYLDDLLTESALEETRLFFTELLRNDLPARNVVASDFAMLNERLAAHYGLPKVEGVALRRQALPKDSVRGGFMTQAAVLKVTANGTTTSPVLRGAWIMERVLGQKPPPQPASVPAIDPDIRGAVTIRQQLDKHRTLETCNACHAKMDPAGFALENFDVMGGWRDRYRSEAEGELAQGIAKSGQKFAFHYALPVDASGELPDGRKFRDVRELKQLLLANEKQLARNLARQLTIYATGAPIHFADRESIEQILERASSSHYGVRSLILELVQSELFLNK
;
A
#
# COMPACT_ATOMS: atom_id res chain seq x y z
N ALA A 1 1.20 -24.10 -9.35
CA ALA A 1 -0.28 -23.98 -9.33
C ALA A 1 -0.78 -23.27 -8.09
N PHE A 2 -0.53 -23.78 -6.88
CA PHE A 2 -1.00 -23.12 -5.64
C PHE A 2 -0.56 -21.67 -5.52
N PHE A 3 0.72 -21.37 -5.74
CA PHE A 3 1.22 -19.99 -5.74
C PHE A 3 0.45 -19.05 -6.70
N LEU A 4 0.28 -19.46 -7.97
CA LEU A 4 -0.19 -18.53 -9.02
C LEU A 4 -1.69 -18.59 -9.29
N TRP A 5 -2.38 -19.66 -8.88
CA TRP A 5 -3.83 -19.86 -9.13
C TRP A 5 -4.64 -20.10 -7.86
N ASN A 6 -4.01 -20.30 -6.70
CA ASN A 6 -4.68 -20.71 -5.46
C ASN A 6 -5.60 -21.92 -5.66
N SER A 7 -5.19 -22.86 -6.50
CA SER A 7 -5.95 -24.05 -6.83
C SER A 7 -5.05 -25.21 -7.27
N PRO A 8 -5.56 -26.44 -7.32
CA PRO A 8 -4.85 -27.58 -7.90
C PRO A 8 -4.35 -27.29 -9.33
N PRO A 9 -3.26 -27.96 -9.78
CA PRO A 9 -2.76 -27.86 -11.16
C PRO A 9 -3.82 -28.31 -12.17
N ASP A 10 -3.67 -27.92 -13.43
CA ASP A 10 -4.43 -28.49 -14.54
C ASP A 10 -3.74 -29.72 -15.12
N ASP A 11 -4.35 -30.34 -16.14
CA ASP A 11 -3.84 -31.57 -16.76
C ASP A 11 -2.49 -31.36 -17.45
N GLU A 12 -2.25 -30.18 -18.03
CA GLU A 12 -0.96 -29.89 -18.65
C GLU A 12 0.17 -29.85 -17.62
N LEU A 13 -0.03 -29.11 -16.52
CA LEU A 13 0.97 -29.01 -15.48
C LEU A 13 1.18 -30.34 -14.76
N ARG A 14 0.12 -31.13 -14.56
CA ARG A 14 0.22 -32.52 -14.06
C ARG A 14 1.07 -33.39 -14.98
N ARG A 15 0.81 -33.35 -16.29
CA ARG A 15 1.56 -34.14 -17.28
C ARG A 15 3.04 -33.78 -17.31
N CYS A 16 3.38 -32.49 -17.21
CA CYS A 16 4.78 -32.04 -17.10
C CYS A 16 5.43 -32.56 -15.80
N ALA A 17 4.69 -32.59 -14.69
CA ALA A 17 5.16 -33.15 -13.42
C ALA A 17 5.39 -34.67 -13.50
N GLU A 18 4.45 -35.42 -14.07
CA GLU A 18 4.54 -36.88 -14.26
C GLU A 18 5.76 -37.26 -15.13
N LYS A 19 6.07 -36.44 -16.14
CA LYS A 19 7.25 -36.60 -16.99
C LYS A 19 8.55 -36.06 -16.38
N LYS A 20 8.52 -35.55 -15.14
CA LYS A 20 9.64 -34.90 -14.43
C LYS A 20 10.27 -33.73 -15.20
N GLN A 21 9.50 -33.06 -16.05
CA GLN A 21 9.98 -31.97 -16.90
C GLN A 21 10.05 -30.62 -16.18
N LEU A 22 9.37 -30.47 -15.04
CA LEU A 22 9.32 -29.22 -14.28
C LEU A 22 10.64 -28.84 -13.58
N HIS A 23 11.64 -29.72 -13.57
CA HIS A 23 13.00 -29.38 -13.16
C HIS A 23 13.80 -28.70 -14.27
N GLY A 24 13.34 -28.76 -15.52
CA GLY A 24 13.94 -28.04 -16.64
C GLY A 24 13.61 -26.55 -16.53
N PRO A 25 14.60 -25.64 -16.43
CA PRO A 25 14.36 -24.21 -16.27
C PRO A 25 13.44 -23.61 -17.34
N ASP A 26 13.63 -23.99 -18.61
CA ASP A 26 12.82 -23.50 -19.73
C ASP A 26 11.36 -23.96 -19.64
N VAL A 27 11.12 -25.21 -19.22
CA VAL A 27 9.77 -25.76 -19.04
C VAL A 27 9.08 -25.08 -17.87
N LEU A 28 9.80 -24.88 -16.76
CA LEU A 28 9.26 -24.22 -15.57
C LEU A 28 8.90 -22.77 -15.86
N ARG A 29 9.76 -22.04 -16.57
CA ARG A 29 9.51 -20.67 -17.03
C ARG A 29 8.29 -20.62 -17.95
N ALA A 30 8.23 -21.47 -18.97
CA ALA A 30 7.09 -21.53 -19.89
C ALA A 30 5.76 -21.82 -19.17
N GLN A 31 5.75 -22.77 -18.23
CA GLN A 31 4.55 -23.04 -17.43
C GLN A 31 4.20 -21.87 -16.51
N THR A 32 5.18 -21.21 -15.89
CA THR A 32 4.95 -20.02 -15.06
C THR A 32 4.28 -18.91 -15.86
N ASP A 33 4.80 -18.60 -17.04
CA ASP A 33 4.22 -17.60 -17.94
C ASP A 33 2.79 -17.97 -18.38
N ARG A 34 2.54 -19.25 -18.69
CA ARG A 34 1.20 -19.76 -19.01
C ARG A 34 0.22 -19.55 -17.86
N LEU A 35 0.62 -19.90 -16.63
CA LEU A 35 -0.22 -19.73 -15.44
C LEU A 35 -0.52 -18.26 -15.16
N LEU A 36 0.45 -17.37 -15.34
CA LEU A 36 0.27 -15.92 -15.15
C LEU A 36 -0.68 -15.31 -16.19
N ALA A 37 -0.65 -15.81 -17.43
CA ALA A 37 -1.52 -15.34 -18.52
C ALA A 37 -2.99 -15.81 -18.39
N ASP A 38 -3.24 -16.91 -17.67
CA ASP A 38 -4.57 -17.47 -17.47
C ASP A 38 -5.42 -16.59 -16.53
N PRO A 39 -6.74 -16.40 -16.79
CA PRO A 39 -7.63 -15.62 -15.91
C PRO A 39 -7.65 -16.07 -14.44
N LYS A 40 -7.33 -17.34 -14.14
CA LYS A 40 -7.19 -17.84 -12.76
C LYS A 40 -6.09 -17.13 -11.98
N SER A 41 -5.11 -16.50 -12.65
CA SER A 41 -4.05 -15.72 -11.99
C SER A 41 -4.58 -14.54 -11.18
N ARG A 42 -5.81 -14.06 -11.48
CA ARG A 42 -6.50 -13.08 -10.65
C ARG A 42 -6.65 -13.53 -9.20
N ARG A 43 -6.83 -14.82 -8.95
CA ARG A 43 -6.94 -15.37 -7.58
C ARG A 43 -5.66 -15.14 -6.78
N PHE A 44 -4.50 -15.26 -7.42
CA PHE A 44 -3.22 -14.92 -6.81
C PHE A 44 -3.16 -13.42 -6.50
N VAL A 45 -3.47 -12.57 -7.48
CA VAL A 45 -3.42 -11.11 -7.29
C VAL A 45 -4.31 -10.67 -6.12
N ASP A 46 -5.57 -11.12 -6.11
CA ASP A 46 -6.54 -10.75 -5.08
C ASP A 46 -6.05 -11.18 -3.69
N ALA A 47 -5.71 -12.46 -3.52
CA ALA A 47 -5.26 -12.98 -2.24
C ALA A 47 -3.91 -12.41 -1.80
N PHE A 48 -2.94 -12.27 -2.71
CA PHE A 48 -1.63 -11.71 -2.39
C PHE A 48 -1.76 -10.28 -1.83
N LEU A 49 -2.55 -9.42 -2.47
CA LEU A 49 -2.75 -8.04 -2.03
C LEU A 49 -3.61 -7.94 -0.77
N ASP A 50 -4.58 -8.84 -0.59
CA ASP A 50 -5.40 -8.93 0.62
C ASP A 50 -4.56 -9.16 1.89
N TYR A 51 -3.45 -9.92 1.78
CA TYR A 51 -2.52 -10.15 2.88
C TYR A 51 -1.34 -9.17 2.92
N TRP A 52 -0.74 -8.84 1.78
CA TRP A 52 0.41 -7.94 1.72
C TRP A 52 0.03 -6.51 2.07
N LEU A 53 -1.05 -5.98 1.49
CA LEU A 53 -1.48 -4.59 1.67
C LEU A 53 -2.62 -4.44 2.69
N ASP A 54 -3.02 -5.53 3.34
CA ASP A 54 -4.15 -5.60 4.29
C ASP A 54 -5.54 -5.29 3.67
N LEU A 55 -5.71 -5.47 2.34
CA LEU A 55 -6.97 -5.11 1.67
C LEU A 55 -8.18 -5.92 2.13
N ARG A 56 -7.98 -7.09 2.76
CA ARG A 56 -9.08 -7.83 3.40
C ARG A 56 -9.78 -7.04 4.52
N LYS A 57 -9.14 -6.00 5.06
CA LYS A 57 -9.69 -5.12 6.09
C LYS A 57 -10.48 -3.95 5.51
N ILE A 58 -10.68 -3.89 4.19
CA ILE A 58 -11.32 -2.75 3.53
C ILE A 58 -12.72 -2.44 4.06
N THR A 59 -13.44 -3.42 4.62
CA THR A 59 -14.77 -3.23 5.23
C THR A 59 -14.76 -3.19 6.76
N ALA A 60 -13.58 -3.22 7.40
CA ALA A 60 -13.47 -3.27 8.87
C ALA A 60 -13.91 -1.97 9.56
N THR A 61 -13.93 -0.86 8.82
CA THR A 61 -14.31 0.47 9.31
C THR A 61 -15.20 1.15 8.28
N ALA A 62 -16.07 2.06 8.74
CA ALA A 62 -16.88 2.92 7.89
C ALA A 62 -16.51 4.39 8.16
N PRO A 63 -16.55 5.27 7.15
CA PRO A 63 -16.39 6.70 7.37
C PRO A 63 -17.50 7.20 8.29
N ASP A 64 -17.14 8.08 9.23
CA ASP A 64 -18.12 8.71 10.09
C ASP A 64 -19.14 9.53 9.28
N ALA A 65 -20.43 9.38 9.64
CA ALA A 65 -21.54 9.93 8.87
C ALA A 65 -21.63 11.47 8.92
N ASN A 66 -21.06 12.10 9.96
CA ASN A 66 -21.03 13.55 10.12
C ASN A 66 -19.73 14.13 9.55
N LEU A 67 -18.58 13.61 9.98
CA LEU A 67 -17.27 14.11 9.56
C LEU A 67 -16.99 13.85 8.09
N TYR A 68 -17.40 12.70 7.55
CA TYR A 68 -17.09 12.25 6.20
C TYR A 68 -18.35 11.81 5.45
N SER A 69 -19.38 12.62 5.57
CA SER A 69 -20.68 12.45 4.91
C SER A 69 -20.58 12.32 3.37
N ASP A 70 -19.52 12.86 2.77
CA ASP A 70 -19.18 12.74 1.35
C ASP A 70 -18.94 11.30 0.88
N TYR A 71 -18.59 10.40 1.83
CA TYR A 71 -18.25 8.99 1.59
C TYR A 71 -19.19 8.01 2.28
N TYR A 72 -20.08 8.51 3.16
CA TYR A 72 -21.03 7.67 3.87
C TYR A 72 -21.97 6.99 2.87
N LEU A 73 -22.07 5.66 2.94
CA LEU A 73 -22.82 4.79 2.01
C LEU A 73 -22.32 4.85 0.54
N ASP A 74 -21.05 5.17 0.32
CA ASP A 74 -20.42 5.14 -1.00
C ASP A 74 -19.69 3.81 -1.27
N ASP A 75 -20.48 2.74 -1.43
CA ASP A 75 -19.93 1.40 -1.73
C ASP A 75 -19.16 1.38 -3.04
N LEU A 76 -19.63 2.14 -4.05
CA LEU A 76 -18.96 2.26 -5.34
C LEU A 76 -17.53 2.79 -5.18
N LEU A 77 -17.28 3.79 -4.32
CA LEU A 77 -15.93 4.27 -4.04
C LEU A 77 -15.06 3.15 -3.44
N THR A 78 -15.60 2.41 -2.47
CA THR A 78 -14.86 1.33 -1.77
C THR A 78 -14.51 0.19 -2.73
N GLU A 79 -15.47 -0.26 -3.54
CA GLU A 79 -15.26 -1.30 -4.55
C GLU A 79 -14.28 -0.84 -5.64
N SER A 80 -14.43 0.41 -6.12
CA SER A 80 -13.53 0.98 -7.12
C SER A 80 -12.10 1.08 -6.60
N ALA A 81 -11.92 1.51 -5.35
CA ALA A 81 -10.61 1.63 -4.73
C ALA A 81 -9.92 0.27 -4.57
N LEU A 82 -10.66 -0.76 -4.16
CA LEU A 82 -10.14 -2.12 -4.07
C LEU A 82 -9.70 -2.65 -5.44
N GLU A 83 -10.53 -2.44 -6.45
CA GLU A 83 -10.26 -2.89 -7.81
C GLU A 83 -9.15 -2.08 -8.48
N GLU A 84 -8.99 -0.78 -8.17
CA GLU A 84 -7.82 0.00 -8.59
C GLU A 84 -6.53 -0.70 -8.17
N THR A 85 -6.42 -1.06 -6.89
CA THR A 85 -5.19 -1.68 -6.35
C THR A 85 -4.89 -3.01 -7.05
N ARG A 86 -5.92 -3.84 -7.26
CA ARG A 86 -5.79 -5.15 -7.93
C ARG A 86 -5.43 -5.02 -9.40
N LEU A 87 -6.09 -4.13 -10.14
CA LEU A 87 -5.78 -3.87 -11.55
C LEU A 87 -4.43 -3.18 -11.72
N PHE A 88 -4.03 -2.30 -10.80
CA PHE A 88 -2.72 -1.66 -10.84
C PHE A 88 -1.61 -2.71 -10.70
N PHE A 89 -1.68 -3.61 -9.72
CA PHE A 89 -0.71 -4.70 -9.60
C PHE A 89 -0.75 -5.65 -10.82
N THR A 90 -1.94 -5.94 -11.34
CA THR A 90 -2.11 -6.73 -12.57
C THR A 90 -1.40 -6.08 -13.76
N GLU A 91 -1.46 -4.75 -13.88
CA GLU A 91 -0.76 -3.99 -14.92
C GLU A 91 0.76 -4.08 -14.75
N LEU A 92 1.26 -3.97 -13.50
CA LEU A 92 2.69 -4.15 -13.21
C LEU A 92 3.17 -5.55 -13.61
N LEU A 93 2.38 -6.56 -13.28
CA LEU A 93 2.68 -7.95 -13.56
C LEU A 93 2.62 -8.29 -15.06
N ARG A 94 1.58 -7.85 -15.77
CA ARG A 94 1.39 -8.19 -17.19
C ARG A 94 2.46 -7.58 -18.08
N ASN A 95 2.83 -6.33 -17.79
CA ASN A 95 3.78 -5.56 -18.59
C ASN A 95 5.20 -5.55 -18.02
N ASP A 96 5.45 -6.40 -17.01
CA ASP A 96 6.74 -6.51 -16.30
C ASP A 96 7.31 -5.15 -15.85
N LEU A 97 6.44 -4.29 -15.31
CA LEU A 97 6.84 -2.94 -14.92
C LEU A 97 7.78 -2.99 -13.70
N PRO A 98 8.74 -2.05 -13.59
CA PRO A 98 9.70 -2.02 -12.48
C PRO A 98 9.03 -1.95 -11.10
N ALA A 99 9.58 -2.65 -10.11
CA ALA A 99 9.09 -2.66 -8.73
C ALA A 99 8.99 -1.26 -8.08
N ARG A 100 9.72 -0.27 -8.58
CA ARG A 100 9.61 1.14 -8.14
C ARG A 100 8.18 1.70 -8.24
N ASN A 101 7.36 1.13 -9.13
CA ASN A 101 5.93 1.49 -9.28
C ASN A 101 5.10 1.24 -8.01
N VAL A 102 5.57 0.39 -7.10
CA VAL A 102 4.98 0.23 -5.75
C VAL A 102 4.91 1.57 -5.01
N VAL A 103 5.89 2.44 -5.21
CA VAL A 103 6.02 3.75 -4.54
C VAL A 103 5.54 4.89 -5.43
N ALA A 104 5.95 4.91 -6.69
CA ALA A 104 5.66 6.01 -7.61
C ALA A 104 5.45 5.49 -9.03
N SER A 105 4.34 5.91 -9.63
CA SER A 105 3.97 5.54 -10.99
C SER A 105 3.39 6.75 -11.70
N ASP A 106 3.53 6.79 -13.02
CA ASP A 106 2.99 7.84 -13.89
C ASP A 106 1.54 7.54 -14.32
N PHE A 107 0.93 6.49 -13.79
CA PHE A 107 -0.45 6.11 -14.07
C PHE A 107 -1.20 5.63 -12.81
N ALA A 108 -2.52 5.60 -12.94
CA ALA A 108 -3.43 4.94 -11.99
C ALA A 108 -4.51 4.17 -12.77
N MET A 109 -5.21 3.27 -12.09
CA MET A 109 -6.39 2.60 -12.64
C MET A 109 -7.63 3.34 -12.17
N LEU A 110 -8.33 4.01 -13.07
CA LEU A 110 -9.39 4.95 -12.71
C LEU A 110 -10.69 4.63 -13.45
N ASN A 111 -11.80 4.75 -12.73
CA ASN A 111 -13.12 4.98 -13.30
C ASN A 111 -13.60 6.40 -12.95
N GLU A 112 -14.83 6.74 -13.33
CA GLU A 112 -15.41 8.06 -13.07
C GLU A 112 -15.41 8.43 -11.58
N ARG A 113 -15.83 7.51 -10.71
CA ARG A 113 -15.95 7.78 -9.27
C ARG A 113 -14.59 8.04 -8.62
N LEU A 114 -13.55 7.28 -8.97
CA LEU A 114 -12.19 7.48 -8.46
C LEU A 114 -11.52 8.72 -9.02
N ALA A 115 -11.70 9.02 -10.31
CA ALA A 115 -11.16 10.25 -10.90
C ALA A 115 -11.69 11.48 -10.17
N ALA A 116 -13.01 11.52 -9.89
CA ALA A 116 -13.62 12.57 -9.09
C ALA A 116 -13.08 12.59 -7.65
N HIS A 117 -12.96 11.42 -7.00
CA HIS A 117 -12.41 11.31 -5.64
C HIS A 117 -10.98 11.84 -5.52
N TYR A 118 -10.18 11.66 -6.58
CA TYR A 118 -8.78 12.05 -6.61
C TYR A 118 -8.53 13.46 -7.12
N GLY A 119 -9.58 14.18 -7.56
CA GLY A 119 -9.42 15.49 -8.19
C GLY A 119 -8.63 15.42 -9.50
N LEU A 120 -8.77 14.31 -10.24
CA LEU A 120 -8.09 14.07 -11.51
C LEU A 120 -9.00 14.41 -12.71
N PRO A 121 -8.44 14.56 -13.92
CA PRO A 121 -9.23 14.77 -15.13
C PRO A 121 -10.36 13.74 -15.26
N LYS A 122 -11.52 14.19 -15.77
CA LYS A 122 -12.73 13.37 -15.88
C LYS A 122 -12.47 12.09 -16.67
N VAL A 123 -12.92 10.97 -16.11
CA VAL A 123 -13.02 9.66 -16.77
C VAL A 123 -14.50 9.30 -16.82
N GLU A 124 -14.96 8.69 -17.91
CA GLU A 124 -16.38 8.37 -18.08
C GLU A 124 -16.69 6.90 -17.85
N GLY A 125 -17.70 6.61 -17.03
CA GLY A 125 -18.20 5.28 -16.78
C GLY A 125 -17.51 4.52 -15.64
N VAL A 126 -18.10 3.37 -15.30
CA VAL A 126 -17.76 2.58 -14.10
C VAL A 126 -16.54 1.66 -14.28
N ALA A 127 -16.18 1.34 -15.53
CA ALA A 127 -15.05 0.47 -15.82
C ALA A 127 -13.71 1.19 -15.56
N LEU A 128 -12.88 0.58 -14.70
CA LEU A 128 -11.52 1.04 -14.42
C LEU A 128 -10.62 0.83 -15.64
N ARG A 129 -9.80 1.83 -15.93
CA ARG A 129 -8.82 1.78 -17.01
C ARG A 129 -7.54 2.50 -16.61
N ARG A 130 -6.43 2.14 -17.25
CA ARG A 130 -5.16 2.82 -17.09
C ARG A 130 -5.30 4.27 -17.56
N GLN A 131 -4.96 5.21 -16.71
CA GLN A 131 -4.93 6.64 -17.02
C GLN A 131 -3.60 7.24 -16.62
N ALA A 132 -3.03 8.03 -17.51
CA ALA A 132 -1.82 8.79 -17.22
C ALA A 132 -2.11 9.85 -16.14
N LEU A 133 -1.19 10.01 -15.20
CA LEU A 133 -1.26 11.00 -14.15
C LEU A 133 -0.57 12.30 -14.59
N PRO A 134 -1.07 13.47 -14.15
CA PRO A 134 -0.33 14.72 -14.27
C PRO A 134 1.06 14.62 -13.65
N LYS A 135 2.05 15.33 -14.18
CA LYS A 135 3.44 15.29 -13.70
C LYS A 135 3.58 15.61 -12.21
N ASP A 136 2.79 16.57 -11.71
CA ASP A 136 2.82 17.01 -10.31
C ASP A 136 1.76 16.31 -9.44
N SER A 137 1.21 15.18 -9.93
CA SER A 137 0.22 14.39 -9.21
C SER A 137 0.80 13.84 -7.90
N VAL A 138 -0.01 13.90 -6.85
CA VAL A 138 0.27 13.21 -5.58
C VAL A 138 -0.02 11.72 -5.65
N ARG A 139 -0.73 11.27 -6.70
CA ARG A 139 -1.14 9.87 -6.89
C ARG A 139 -0.02 9.04 -7.54
N GLY A 140 -0.30 7.76 -7.78
CA GLY A 140 0.65 6.80 -8.36
C GLY A 140 1.39 6.00 -7.29
N GLY A 141 1.39 4.68 -7.43
CA GLY A 141 1.88 3.75 -6.41
C GLY A 141 0.90 3.54 -5.24
N PHE A 142 1.10 2.45 -4.51
CA PHE A 142 0.13 1.92 -3.55
C PHE A 142 -0.13 2.85 -2.36
N MET A 143 0.90 3.54 -1.87
CA MET A 143 0.80 4.44 -0.69
C MET A 143 -0.23 5.56 -0.85
N THR A 144 -0.62 5.87 -2.09
CA THR A 144 -1.51 6.99 -2.40
C THR A 144 -2.85 6.56 -3.00
N GLN A 145 -3.13 5.26 -2.99
CA GLN A 145 -4.41 4.69 -3.40
C GLN A 145 -5.41 4.68 -2.24
N ALA A 146 -6.68 4.88 -2.55
CA ALA A 146 -7.74 5.01 -1.55
C ALA A 146 -7.88 3.76 -0.69
N ALA A 147 -7.71 2.56 -1.25
CA ALA A 147 -7.83 1.32 -0.50
C ALA A 147 -6.80 1.23 0.62
N VAL A 148 -5.53 1.56 0.32
CA VAL A 148 -4.44 1.59 1.31
C VAL A 148 -4.66 2.68 2.36
N LEU A 149 -5.05 3.88 1.92
CA LEU A 149 -5.29 5.01 2.80
C LEU A 149 -6.48 4.78 3.74
N LYS A 150 -7.46 3.98 3.31
CA LYS A 150 -8.60 3.53 4.12
C LYS A 150 -8.22 2.47 5.16
N VAL A 151 -7.50 1.41 4.78
CA VAL A 151 -7.13 0.34 5.74
C VAL A 151 -6.11 0.79 6.78
N THR A 152 -5.53 1.98 6.61
CA THR A 152 -4.62 2.64 7.56
C THR A 152 -5.30 3.77 8.36
N ALA A 153 -6.64 3.80 8.40
CA ALA A 153 -7.46 4.75 9.15
C ALA A 153 -8.63 4.05 9.87
N ASN A 154 -9.25 4.73 10.84
CA ASN A 154 -10.35 4.16 11.63
C ASN A 154 -11.75 4.70 11.29
N GLY A 155 -11.88 5.49 10.21
CA GLY A 155 -13.16 6.05 9.74
C GLY A 155 -13.50 7.45 10.28
N THR A 156 -12.99 7.80 11.46
CA THR A 156 -13.13 9.14 12.07
C THR A 156 -11.82 9.93 11.95
N THR A 157 -10.69 9.24 12.04
CA THR A 157 -9.36 9.83 12.11
C THR A 157 -8.36 9.03 11.27
N THR A 158 -7.34 9.72 10.75
CA THR A 158 -6.16 9.08 10.16
C THR A 158 -5.17 8.67 11.26
N SER A 159 -4.14 7.89 10.95
CA SER A 159 -3.09 7.60 11.94
C SER A 159 -1.71 7.63 11.27
N PRO A 160 -0.90 8.68 11.50
CA PRO A 160 0.48 8.73 11.02
C PRO A 160 1.31 7.54 11.49
N VAL A 161 1.07 7.05 12.71
CA VAL A 161 1.78 5.89 13.26
C VAL A 161 1.47 4.63 12.45
N LEU A 162 0.17 4.34 12.20
CA LEU A 162 -0.21 3.17 11.42
C LEU A 162 0.23 3.29 9.96
N ARG A 163 0.14 4.48 9.37
CA ARG A 163 0.60 4.75 8.00
C ARG A 163 2.12 4.61 7.87
N GLY A 164 2.88 5.13 8.82
CA GLY A 164 4.33 4.99 8.88
C GLY A 164 4.77 3.54 9.04
N ALA A 165 4.15 2.81 9.98
CA ALA A 165 4.39 1.38 10.16
C ALA A 165 4.06 0.58 8.88
N TRP A 166 2.96 0.91 8.21
CA TRP A 166 2.57 0.30 6.94
C TRP A 166 3.63 0.55 5.85
N ILE A 167 4.16 1.77 5.71
CA ILE A 167 5.24 2.06 4.75
C ILE A 167 6.50 1.25 5.09
N MET A 168 6.92 1.25 6.36
CA MET A 168 8.11 0.50 6.77
C MET A 168 7.99 -1.00 6.47
N GLU A 169 6.87 -1.61 6.83
CA GLU A 169 6.69 -3.05 6.67
C GLU A 169 6.34 -3.43 5.23
N ARG A 170 5.32 -2.79 4.66
CA ARG A 170 4.73 -3.20 3.37
C ARG A 170 5.47 -2.65 2.18
N VAL A 171 6.18 -1.52 2.30
CA VAL A 171 6.97 -0.93 1.21
C VAL A 171 8.46 -1.21 1.39
N LEU A 172 9.01 -0.94 2.58
CA LEU A 172 10.46 -1.04 2.82
C LEU A 172 10.91 -2.41 3.33
N GLY A 173 10.03 -3.30 3.78
CA GLY A 173 10.39 -4.62 4.32
C GLY A 173 11.19 -4.55 5.63
N GLN A 174 11.00 -3.46 6.36
CA GLN A 174 11.60 -3.19 7.66
C GLN A 174 10.55 -3.44 8.74
N LYS A 175 10.87 -4.31 9.70
CA LYS A 175 9.95 -4.60 10.80
C LYS A 175 9.82 -3.34 11.67
N PRO A 176 8.60 -2.82 11.91
CA PRO A 176 8.39 -1.74 12.87
C PRO A 176 8.92 -2.15 14.26
N PRO A 177 9.49 -1.22 15.04
CA PRO A 177 9.89 -1.51 16.41
C PRO A 177 8.70 -2.06 17.20
N PRO A 178 8.88 -3.14 18.00
CA PRO A 178 7.82 -3.64 18.85
C PRO A 178 7.41 -2.56 19.86
N GLN A 179 6.13 -2.55 20.25
CA GLN A 179 5.69 -1.69 21.34
C GLN A 179 6.48 -2.02 22.62
N PRO A 180 7.04 -1.03 23.34
CA PRO A 180 7.78 -1.31 24.56
C PRO A 180 6.84 -1.90 25.61
N ALA A 181 7.19 -3.04 26.21
CA ALA A 181 6.37 -3.71 27.22
C ALA A 181 6.20 -2.90 28.52
N SER A 182 6.99 -1.84 28.71
CA SER A 182 7.12 -1.09 29.95
C SER A 182 6.67 0.37 29.86
N VAL A 183 5.84 0.74 28.88
CA VAL A 183 5.24 2.09 28.90
C VAL A 183 4.13 2.07 29.96
N PRO A 184 4.29 2.76 31.12
CA PRO A 184 3.17 2.91 32.03
C PRO A 184 2.03 3.61 31.27
N ALA A 185 0.78 3.20 31.51
CA ALA A 185 -0.42 3.75 30.87
C ALA A 185 -0.73 5.20 31.31
N ILE A 186 0.30 6.03 31.48
CA ILE A 186 0.15 7.46 31.60
C ILE A 186 0.14 7.97 30.17
N ASP A 187 -1.06 8.06 29.59
CA ASP A 187 -1.25 8.80 28.35
C ASP A 187 -0.72 10.22 28.56
N PRO A 188 0.18 10.72 27.70
CA PRO A 188 0.70 12.07 27.84
C PRO A 188 -0.45 13.08 27.77
N ASP A 189 -0.30 14.21 28.45
CA ASP A 189 -1.32 15.25 28.46
C ASP A 189 -1.50 15.85 27.07
N ILE A 190 -2.49 15.34 26.34
CA ILE A 190 -2.86 15.83 25.01
C ILE A 190 -3.80 17.03 25.06
N ARG A 191 -4.19 17.56 26.24
CA ARG A 191 -5.13 18.69 26.34
C ARG A 191 -4.63 19.89 25.55
N GLY A 192 -5.50 20.49 24.75
CA GLY A 192 -5.17 21.58 23.83
C GLY A 192 -4.43 21.14 22.55
N ALA A 193 -4.29 19.84 22.30
CA ALA A 193 -3.95 19.34 20.96
C ALA A 193 -5.23 19.09 20.17
N VAL A 194 -5.37 19.80 19.06
CA VAL A 194 -6.57 19.77 18.20
C VAL A 194 -6.41 18.73 17.09
N THR A 195 -5.17 18.46 16.68
CA THR A 195 -4.85 17.53 15.59
C THR A 195 -4.04 16.34 16.06
N ILE A 196 -4.06 15.27 15.26
CA ILE A 196 -3.25 14.07 15.50
C ILE A 196 -1.76 14.38 15.45
N ARG A 197 -1.33 15.34 14.60
CA ARG A 197 0.05 15.82 14.57
C ARG A 197 0.46 16.41 15.92
N GLN A 198 -0.35 17.31 16.47
CA GLN A 198 -0.07 17.90 17.79
C GLN A 198 -0.15 16.87 18.93
N GLN A 199 -1.09 15.92 18.85
CA GLN A 199 -1.18 14.83 19.82
C GLN A 199 0.09 13.98 19.80
N LEU A 200 0.61 13.65 18.61
CA LEU A 200 1.85 12.90 18.45
C LEU A 200 3.08 13.72 18.85
N ASP A 201 3.14 15.01 18.52
CA ASP A 201 4.25 15.87 18.95
C ASP A 201 4.32 15.95 20.49
N LYS A 202 3.16 16.03 21.17
CA LYS A 202 3.08 15.90 22.64
C LYS A 202 3.43 14.50 23.12
N HIS A 203 3.01 13.46 22.42
CA HIS A 203 3.35 12.07 22.77
C HIS A 203 4.86 11.80 22.66
N ARG A 204 5.52 12.45 21.70
CA ARG A 204 6.95 12.34 21.42
C ARG A 204 7.83 13.19 22.33
N THR A 205 7.29 13.99 23.25
CA THR A 205 8.13 14.68 24.25
C THR A 205 8.75 13.72 25.26
N LEU A 206 8.20 12.50 25.39
CA LEU A 206 8.79 11.43 26.18
C LEU A 206 9.90 10.74 25.38
N GLU A 207 11.12 10.73 25.93
CA GLU A 207 12.31 10.16 25.30
C GLU A 207 12.12 8.68 24.88
N THR A 208 11.44 7.90 25.74
CA THR A 208 11.11 6.49 25.50
C THR A 208 10.17 6.28 24.31
N CYS A 209 9.25 7.21 24.07
CA CYS A 209 8.30 7.15 22.96
C CYS A 209 8.94 7.65 21.66
N ASN A 210 9.73 8.73 21.73
CA ASN A 210 10.38 9.30 20.55
C ASN A 210 11.39 8.35 19.89
N ALA A 211 12.05 7.47 20.67
CA ALA A 211 13.00 6.49 20.15
C ALA A 211 12.42 5.55 19.06
N CYS A 212 11.12 5.24 19.15
CA CYS A 212 10.41 4.44 18.15
C CYS A 212 9.67 5.32 17.13
N HIS A 213 8.98 6.36 17.58
CA HIS A 213 8.18 7.24 16.73
C HIS A 213 9.01 8.04 15.72
N ALA A 214 10.23 8.47 16.08
CA ALA A 214 11.13 9.15 15.15
C ALA A 214 11.49 8.31 13.91
N LYS A 215 11.34 6.98 13.98
CA LYS A 215 11.64 6.07 12.87
C LYS A 215 10.46 5.84 11.94
N MET A 216 9.23 5.93 12.44
CA MET A 216 8.01 5.54 11.72
C MET A 216 7.16 6.73 11.30
N ASP A 217 6.90 7.64 12.24
CA ASP A 217 5.93 8.71 12.09
C ASP A 217 6.21 9.65 10.91
N PRO A 218 7.47 10.02 10.59
CA PRO A 218 7.74 10.90 9.46
C PRO A 218 7.11 10.39 8.16
N ALA A 219 7.29 9.11 7.82
CA ALA A 219 6.71 8.55 6.60
C ALA A 219 5.16 8.62 6.62
N GLY A 220 4.55 8.48 7.80
CA GLY A 220 3.12 8.64 8.01
C GLY A 220 2.62 10.07 7.86
N PHE A 221 3.39 11.06 8.35
CA PHE A 221 3.04 12.48 8.21
C PHE A 221 2.91 12.90 6.75
N ALA A 222 3.78 12.39 5.87
CA ALA A 222 3.69 12.66 4.44
C ALA A 222 2.33 12.29 3.83
N LEU A 223 1.60 11.34 4.43
CA LEU A 223 0.30 10.90 3.98
C LEU A 223 -0.86 11.67 4.63
N GLU A 224 -0.62 12.62 5.53
CA GLU A 224 -1.69 13.29 6.26
C GLU A 224 -2.53 14.25 5.42
N ASN A 225 -2.07 14.63 4.22
CA ASN A 225 -2.92 15.29 3.23
C ASN A 225 -3.96 14.36 2.61
N PHE A 226 -3.94 13.06 2.93
CA PHE A 226 -4.99 12.13 2.55
C PHE A 226 -5.89 11.82 3.74
N ASP A 227 -7.20 12.01 3.58
CA ASP A 227 -8.20 11.72 4.61
C ASP A 227 -8.43 10.22 4.82
N VAL A 228 -9.46 9.87 5.61
CA VAL A 228 -9.79 8.49 6.00
C VAL A 228 -10.25 7.60 4.85
N MET A 229 -10.61 8.18 3.69
CA MET A 229 -10.95 7.46 2.46
C MET A 229 -9.94 7.75 1.34
N GLY A 230 -8.83 8.40 1.67
CA GLY A 230 -7.78 8.76 0.73
C GLY A 230 -8.10 9.93 -0.19
N GLY A 231 -9.12 10.73 0.12
CA GLY A 231 -9.38 12.03 -0.53
C GLY A 231 -8.34 13.06 -0.09
N TRP A 232 -8.08 14.08 -0.91
CA TRP A 232 -7.13 15.15 -0.55
C TRP A 232 -7.75 16.10 0.48
N ARG A 233 -6.95 16.53 1.46
CA ARG A 233 -7.31 17.57 2.44
C ARG A 233 -6.15 18.51 2.74
N ASP A 234 -6.48 19.78 2.95
CA ASP A 234 -5.54 20.80 3.43
C ASP A 234 -5.74 21.10 4.92
N ARG A 235 -6.89 20.74 5.49
CA ARG A 235 -7.24 20.92 6.91
C ARG A 235 -7.87 19.64 7.47
N TYR A 236 -7.64 19.38 8.76
CA TYR A 236 -8.30 18.30 9.47
C TYR A 236 -9.80 18.61 9.66
N ARG A 237 -10.65 17.58 9.73
CA ARG A 237 -12.05 17.70 10.15
C ARG A 237 -12.14 17.36 11.65
N SER A 238 -12.95 18.11 12.40
CA SER A 238 -13.18 17.97 13.85
C SER A 238 -14.67 18.11 14.15
N GLU A 239 -15.16 17.49 15.22
CA GLU A 239 -16.56 17.67 15.63
C GLU A 239 -16.76 18.97 16.43
N ALA A 240 -15.72 19.47 17.11
CA ALA A 240 -15.89 20.49 18.14
C ALA A 240 -15.21 21.84 17.82
N GLU A 241 -14.11 21.85 17.06
CA GLU A 241 -13.25 23.03 16.95
C GLU A 241 -12.92 23.40 15.50
N GLY A 242 -13.04 24.69 15.19
CA GLY A 242 -12.65 25.26 13.91
C GLY A 242 -13.79 25.98 13.19
N GLU A 243 -13.71 26.04 11.87
CA GLU A 243 -14.71 26.70 11.02
C GLU A 243 -15.83 25.72 10.67
N LEU A 244 -17.07 26.05 11.05
CA LEU A 244 -18.23 25.18 10.85
C LEU A 244 -18.55 25.00 9.36
N ALA A 245 -18.63 23.74 8.94
CA ALA A 245 -19.15 23.29 7.67
C ALA A 245 -20.36 22.40 7.93
N GLN A 246 -21.49 22.74 7.32
CA GLN A 246 -22.75 22.01 7.48
C GLN A 246 -23.53 21.98 6.17
N GLY A 247 -24.35 20.96 5.99
CA GLY A 247 -25.13 20.80 4.77
C GLY A 247 -25.95 19.52 4.75
N ILE A 248 -26.40 19.15 3.56
CA ILE A 248 -27.09 17.89 3.28
C ILE A 248 -26.15 17.01 2.46
N ALA A 249 -25.87 15.81 2.96
CA ALA A 249 -25.03 14.83 2.29
C ALA A 249 -25.76 14.18 1.10
N LYS A 250 -25.02 13.42 0.29
CA LYS A 250 -25.61 12.64 -0.83
C LYS A 250 -26.67 11.65 -0.37
N SER A 251 -26.56 11.13 0.85
CA SER A 251 -27.57 10.25 1.47
C SER A 251 -28.84 10.97 1.93
N GLY A 252 -28.88 12.31 1.87
CA GLY A 252 -29.98 13.14 2.37
C GLY A 252 -29.88 13.48 3.87
N GLN A 253 -28.90 12.94 4.59
CA GLN A 253 -28.70 13.28 6.00
C GLN A 253 -28.05 14.67 6.16
N LYS A 254 -28.39 15.35 7.26
CA LYS A 254 -27.67 16.56 7.67
C LYS A 254 -26.29 16.17 8.17
N PHE A 255 -25.28 16.96 7.84
CA PHE A 255 -23.96 16.86 8.45
C PHE A 255 -23.55 18.19 9.04
N ALA A 256 -22.71 18.14 10.06
CA ALA A 256 -22.01 19.27 10.61
C ALA A 256 -20.65 18.81 11.12
N PHE A 257 -19.58 19.47 10.69
CA PHE A 257 -18.23 19.31 11.22
C PHE A 257 -17.51 20.65 11.16
N HIS A 258 -16.31 20.71 11.73
CA HIS A 258 -15.46 21.88 11.70
C HIS A 258 -14.18 21.59 10.92
N TYR A 259 -13.77 22.50 10.05
CA TYR A 259 -12.42 22.51 9.55
C TYR A 259 -11.49 23.02 10.65
N ALA A 260 -10.63 22.14 11.16
CA ALA A 260 -9.67 22.42 12.21
C ALA A 260 -8.38 23.02 11.63
N LEU A 261 -7.22 22.65 12.18
CA LEU A 261 -5.92 23.19 11.75
C LEU A 261 -5.51 22.68 10.37
N PRO A 262 -4.64 23.43 9.66
CA PRO A 262 -3.96 22.96 8.46
C PRO A 262 -3.16 21.68 8.68
N VAL A 263 -3.01 20.89 7.62
CA VAL A 263 -2.16 19.71 7.60
C VAL A 263 -0.69 20.12 7.46
N ASP A 264 0.17 19.57 8.33
CA ASP A 264 1.62 19.56 8.13
C ASP A 264 2.07 18.14 7.75
N ALA A 265 2.37 17.94 6.46
CA ALA A 265 2.86 16.68 5.91
C ALA A 265 4.39 16.60 5.83
N SER A 266 5.10 17.62 6.34
CA SER A 266 6.56 17.62 6.34
C SER A 266 7.12 16.69 7.42
N GLY A 267 8.35 16.25 7.20
CA GLY A 267 9.08 15.40 8.15
C GLY A 267 10.53 15.17 7.77
N GLU A 268 11.20 14.38 8.60
CA GLU A 268 12.62 14.02 8.47
C GLU A 268 12.77 12.51 8.64
N LEU A 269 13.42 11.85 7.68
CA LEU A 269 13.73 10.43 7.75
C LEU A 269 14.83 10.14 8.79
N PRO A 270 14.98 8.89 9.26
CA PRO A 270 16.00 8.55 10.27
C PRO A 270 17.46 8.83 9.87
N ASP A 271 17.71 8.99 8.57
CA ASP A 271 19.01 9.33 8.01
C ASP A 271 19.22 10.86 7.83
N GLY A 272 18.30 11.68 8.35
CA GLY A 272 18.37 13.15 8.33
C GLY A 272 17.81 13.79 7.05
N ARG A 273 17.38 13.02 6.05
CA ARG A 273 16.78 13.58 4.83
C ARG A 273 15.39 14.13 5.12
N LYS A 274 15.17 15.40 4.77
CA LYS A 274 13.91 16.12 4.97
C LYS A 274 13.03 16.04 3.73
N PHE A 275 11.71 16.07 3.94
CA PHE A 275 10.70 16.20 2.90
C PHE A 275 9.57 17.11 3.36
N ARG A 276 8.92 17.77 2.41
CA ARG A 276 7.79 18.68 2.65
C ARG A 276 6.43 18.00 2.49
N ASP A 277 6.35 16.98 1.63
CA ASP A 277 5.10 16.30 1.30
C ASP A 277 5.35 14.86 0.78
N VAL A 278 4.27 14.20 0.37
CA VAL A 278 4.31 12.85 -0.23
C VAL A 278 5.14 12.77 -1.51
N ARG A 279 5.26 13.84 -2.30
CA ARG A 279 6.01 13.82 -3.55
C ARG A 279 7.50 13.71 -3.27
N GLU A 280 7.99 14.54 -2.35
CA GLU A 280 9.38 14.48 -1.90
C GLU A 280 9.67 13.18 -1.16
N LEU A 281 8.76 12.68 -0.32
CA LEU A 281 8.94 11.36 0.30
C LEU A 281 9.07 10.25 -0.77
N LYS A 282 8.21 10.24 -1.79
CA LYS A 282 8.31 9.27 -2.90
C LYS A 282 9.68 9.34 -3.56
N GLN A 283 10.20 10.54 -3.86
CA GLN A 283 11.55 10.71 -4.42
C GLN A 283 12.64 10.14 -3.50
N LEU A 284 12.54 10.38 -2.19
CA LEU A 284 13.50 9.85 -1.22
C LEU A 284 13.48 8.32 -1.13
N LEU A 285 12.31 7.69 -1.25
CA LEU A 285 12.16 6.23 -1.26
C LEU A 285 12.67 5.61 -2.57
N LEU A 286 12.46 6.29 -3.70
CA LEU A 286 12.98 5.88 -5.00
C LEU A 286 14.51 5.92 -5.09
N ALA A 287 15.20 6.64 -4.19
CA ALA A 287 16.66 6.65 -4.14
C ALA A 287 17.28 5.26 -3.91
N ASN A 288 16.50 4.28 -3.45
CA ASN A 288 16.93 2.88 -3.31
C ASN A 288 15.89 1.91 -3.90
N GLU A 289 15.75 1.92 -5.23
CA GLU A 289 14.81 1.03 -5.95
C GLU A 289 15.07 -0.46 -5.64
N LYS A 290 16.33 -0.86 -5.45
CA LYS A 290 16.70 -2.24 -5.07
C LYS A 290 16.07 -2.65 -3.74
N GLN A 291 15.94 -1.75 -2.76
CA GLN A 291 15.25 -2.03 -1.50
C GLN A 291 13.75 -2.30 -1.69
N LEU A 292 13.10 -1.54 -2.59
CA LEU A 292 11.68 -1.75 -2.92
C LEU A 292 11.49 -3.11 -3.59
N ALA A 293 12.33 -3.43 -4.57
CA ALA A 293 12.36 -4.73 -5.23
C ALA A 293 12.63 -5.88 -4.24
N ARG A 294 13.58 -5.69 -3.32
CA ARG A 294 13.90 -6.67 -2.27
C ARG A 294 12.68 -6.98 -1.41
N ASN A 295 11.96 -5.96 -0.97
CA ASN A 295 10.76 -6.21 -0.18
C ASN A 295 9.68 -6.90 -1.00
N LEU A 296 9.42 -6.46 -2.24
CA LEU A 296 8.46 -7.13 -3.11
C LEU A 296 8.81 -8.61 -3.32
N ALA A 297 10.08 -8.93 -3.60
CA ALA A 297 10.56 -10.30 -3.71
C ALA A 297 10.30 -11.10 -2.42
N ARG A 298 10.59 -10.52 -1.25
CA ARG A 298 10.32 -11.17 0.05
C ARG A 298 8.83 -11.44 0.26
N GLN A 299 7.96 -10.48 -0.06
CA GLN A 299 6.51 -10.65 0.08
C GLN A 299 5.99 -11.75 -0.85
N LEU A 300 6.47 -11.77 -2.10
CA LEU A 300 6.17 -12.84 -3.05
C LEU A 300 6.64 -14.21 -2.55
N THR A 301 7.86 -14.30 -1.99
CA THR A 301 8.37 -15.55 -1.41
C THR A 301 7.54 -16.02 -0.22
N ILE A 302 7.20 -15.13 0.71
CA ILE A 302 6.35 -15.47 1.88
C ILE A 302 5.01 -16.02 1.39
N TYR A 303 4.42 -15.37 0.39
CA TYR A 303 3.14 -15.82 -0.17
C TYR A 303 3.27 -17.16 -0.90
N ALA A 304 4.32 -17.32 -1.71
CA ALA A 304 4.55 -18.52 -2.52
C ALA A 304 4.84 -19.77 -1.68
N THR A 305 5.54 -19.61 -0.55
CA THR A 305 6.03 -20.72 0.28
C THR A 305 5.25 -20.89 1.58
N GLY A 306 4.48 -19.89 2.02
CA GLY A 306 3.81 -19.87 3.32
C GLY A 306 4.75 -19.71 4.51
N ALA A 307 6.06 -19.50 4.30
CA ALA A 307 7.07 -19.43 5.34
C ALA A 307 7.70 -18.03 5.46
N PRO A 308 8.05 -17.58 6.68
CA PRO A 308 8.78 -16.33 6.85
C PRO A 308 10.20 -16.42 6.25
N ILE A 309 10.74 -15.26 5.88
CA ILE A 309 12.13 -15.13 5.42
C ILE A 309 13.07 -15.14 6.62
N HIS A 310 13.98 -16.11 6.65
CA HIS A 310 15.03 -16.24 7.66
C HIS A 310 16.37 -15.67 7.16
N PHE A 311 17.37 -15.67 8.04
CA PHE A 311 18.72 -15.21 7.70
C PHE A 311 19.33 -16.02 6.55
N ALA A 312 19.14 -17.34 6.53
CA ALA A 312 19.65 -18.23 5.48
C ALA A 312 19.06 -17.94 4.10
N ASP A 313 17.84 -17.38 4.02
CA ASP A 313 17.17 -17.09 2.76
C ASP A 313 17.69 -15.81 2.07
N ARG A 314 18.47 -14.98 2.80
CA ARG A 314 18.87 -13.63 2.33
C ARG A 314 19.68 -13.69 1.05
N GLU A 315 20.61 -14.63 0.95
CA GLU A 315 21.45 -14.79 -0.24
C GLU A 315 20.61 -15.15 -1.46
N SER A 316 19.67 -16.08 -1.32
CA SER A 316 18.74 -16.45 -2.40
C SER A 316 17.88 -15.27 -2.86
N ILE A 317 17.42 -14.41 -1.94
CA ILE A 317 16.70 -13.18 -2.30
C ILE A 317 17.62 -12.23 -3.10
N GLU A 318 18.87 -12.04 -2.69
CA GLU A 318 19.80 -11.20 -3.46
C GLU A 318 20.09 -11.76 -4.85
N GLN A 319 20.19 -13.09 -4.99
CA GLN A 319 20.34 -13.73 -6.30
C GLN A 319 19.11 -13.51 -7.21
N ILE A 320 17.89 -13.56 -6.68
CA ILE A 320 16.67 -13.21 -7.42
C ILE A 320 16.76 -11.77 -7.92
N LEU A 321 17.18 -10.83 -7.07
CA LEU A 321 17.33 -9.43 -7.45
C LEU A 321 18.41 -9.23 -8.52
N GLU A 322 19.54 -9.92 -8.40
CA GLU A 322 20.63 -9.85 -9.37
C GLU A 322 20.15 -10.31 -10.76
N ARG A 323 19.45 -11.44 -10.82
CA ARG A 323 18.90 -11.96 -12.08
C ARG A 323 17.78 -11.10 -12.67
N ALA A 324 17.00 -10.42 -11.83
CA ALA A 324 15.95 -9.49 -12.26
C ALA A 324 16.46 -8.05 -12.51
N SER A 325 17.75 -7.79 -12.35
CA SER A 325 18.30 -6.42 -12.47
C SER A 325 18.19 -5.85 -13.89
N SER A 326 18.32 -6.69 -14.91
CA SER A 326 18.26 -6.32 -16.32
C SER A 326 16.89 -5.82 -16.77
N SER A 327 15.81 -6.24 -16.09
CA SER A 327 14.45 -5.72 -16.29
C SER A 327 14.09 -4.58 -15.33
N HIS A 328 15.09 -3.99 -14.66
CA HIS A 328 14.89 -3.00 -13.61
C HIS A 328 13.98 -3.51 -12.49
N TYR A 329 14.15 -4.77 -12.10
CA TYR A 329 13.33 -5.46 -11.11
C TYR A 329 11.84 -5.51 -11.50
N GLY A 330 11.56 -5.88 -12.74
CA GLY A 330 10.19 -6.04 -13.23
C GLY A 330 9.39 -7.02 -12.35
N VAL A 331 8.12 -6.73 -12.09
CA VAL A 331 7.29 -7.55 -11.18
C VAL A 331 7.14 -8.99 -11.69
N ARG A 332 7.01 -9.19 -13.01
CA ARG A 332 6.93 -10.52 -13.62
C ARG A 332 8.27 -11.23 -13.54
N SER A 333 9.34 -10.52 -13.86
CA SER A 333 10.72 -10.99 -13.74
C SER A 333 11.02 -11.50 -12.33
N LEU A 334 10.64 -10.75 -11.29
CA LEU A 334 10.80 -11.18 -9.89
C LEU A 334 10.07 -12.51 -9.59
N ILE A 335 8.86 -12.70 -10.12
CA ILE A 335 8.12 -13.97 -9.97
C ILE A 335 8.82 -15.10 -10.71
N LEU A 336 9.26 -14.87 -11.95
CA LEU A 336 9.95 -15.89 -12.76
C LEU A 336 11.27 -16.30 -12.11
N GLU A 337 12.03 -15.35 -11.56
CA GLU A 337 13.28 -15.63 -10.85
C GLU A 337 13.06 -16.30 -9.49
N LEU A 338 11.96 -15.98 -8.79
CA LEU A 338 11.55 -16.68 -7.58
C LEU A 338 11.20 -18.14 -7.87
N VAL A 339 10.36 -18.42 -8.87
CA VAL A 339 9.92 -19.79 -9.18
C VAL A 339 11.09 -20.69 -9.57
N GLN A 340 12.13 -20.13 -10.21
CA GLN A 340 13.35 -20.85 -10.56
C GLN A 340 14.38 -20.94 -9.42
N SER A 341 14.16 -20.25 -8.29
CA SER A 341 15.11 -20.24 -7.18
C SER A 341 15.01 -21.49 -6.31
N GLU A 342 16.11 -21.82 -5.61
CA GLU A 342 16.11 -22.89 -4.61
C GLU A 342 15.08 -22.66 -3.49
N LEU A 343 14.79 -21.40 -3.16
CA LEU A 343 13.76 -21.05 -2.17
C LEU A 343 12.38 -21.57 -2.55
N PHE A 344 12.07 -21.65 -3.85
CA PHE A 344 10.78 -22.15 -4.32
C PHE A 344 10.82 -23.65 -4.58
N LEU A 345 11.95 -24.16 -5.06
CA LEU A 345 12.09 -25.57 -5.45
C LEU A 345 12.28 -26.52 -4.27
N ASN A 346 12.83 -26.03 -3.15
CA ASN A 346 13.28 -26.87 -2.03
C ASN A 346 12.60 -26.56 -0.68
N LYS A 347 11.74 -25.54 -0.57
CA LYS A 347 11.04 -25.21 0.68
C LYS A 347 9.73 -25.96 0.87
#